data_AF-D4CJM0-F1
#
_entry.id   AF-D4CJM0-F1
#
_cell.length_a   1.000
_cell.length_b   1.000
_cell.length_c   1.000
_cell.angle_alpha   90.00
_cell.angle_beta   90.00
_cell.angle_gamma   90.00
#
_symmetry.space_group_name_H-M   'P 1'
#
loop_
_entity.id
_entity.type
_entity.pdbx_description
1 polymer ?
#
loop_
_entity_poly.entity_id
_entity_poly.type
_entity_poly.pdbx_seq_one_letter_code
_entity_poly.pdbx_strand_id
1 'polypeptide(L)'
;MERIRKLIKKYRCAWVLYYGILYLLWFWVLEKSVTKATGFHVMHTRFDDMIPFCEYFIVPYFLWFIYIFGGVLYFLFVNRSDFYHVTAFLYSGMILSLVICTIYPNGTDLRPALMPHKNIFTDWVAWLYRTDTCTNVFPSVHVYNSIAMHIAIMKSKDIAGLKHGALIRRGSFLLALLICLATLFLKQHSLLDVSASCILASIVYGFVYGYPVFEEDGVPDGELAAERELSKRRLRLISKRRES
;
A
#
# COMPACT_ATOMS: atom_id res chain seq x y z
N MET A 1 4.25 29.98 19.69
CA MET A 1 3.16 29.15 20.27
C MET A 1 1.98 28.96 19.32
N GLU A 2 1.35 30.03 18.81
CA GLU A 2 0.14 29.92 17.97
C GLU A 2 0.37 29.22 16.61
N ARG A 3 1.52 29.47 15.98
CA ARG A 3 1.95 28.81 14.72
C ARG A 3 2.12 27.30 14.89
N ILE A 4 2.65 26.87 16.04
CA ILE A 4 2.79 25.46 16.42
C ILE A 4 1.41 24.84 16.69
N ARG A 5 0.52 25.53 17.42
CA ARG A 5 -0.86 25.06 17.64
C ARG A 5 -1.63 24.89 16.32
N LYS A 6 -1.48 25.82 15.37
CA LYS A 6 -2.09 25.72 14.02
C LYS A 6 -1.52 24.53 13.23
N LEU A 7 -0.21 24.29 13.28
CA LEU A 7 0.41 23.12 12.64
C LEU A 7 -0.04 21.80 13.28
N ILE A 8 -0.06 21.72 14.61
CA ILE A 8 -0.56 20.53 15.33
C ILE A 8 -2.02 20.27 14.95
N LYS A 9 -2.88 21.31 14.96
CA LYS A 9 -4.30 21.18 14.61
C LYS A 9 -4.48 20.70 13.16
N LYS A 10 -3.66 21.20 12.24
CA LYS A 10 -3.66 20.83 10.82
C LYS A 10 -3.31 19.36 10.59
N TYR A 11 -2.27 18.86 11.27
CA TYR A 11 -1.79 17.48 11.11
C TYR A 11 -2.27 16.53 12.20
N ARG A 12 -3.38 16.83 12.88
CA ARG A 12 -3.95 15.92 13.90
C ARG A 12 -4.17 14.53 13.30
N CYS A 13 -4.59 14.42 12.05
CA CYS A 13 -4.78 13.13 11.36
C CYS A 13 -3.53 12.23 11.32
N ALA A 14 -2.31 12.79 11.49
CA ALA A 14 -1.09 11.99 11.51
C ALA A 14 -1.05 10.97 12.67
N TRP A 15 -1.89 11.10 13.71
CA TRP A 15 -2.00 10.08 14.76
C TRP A 15 -2.33 8.69 14.20
N VAL A 16 -3.02 8.62 13.05
CA VAL A 16 -3.36 7.35 12.37
C VAL A 16 -2.10 6.60 11.89
N LEU A 17 -0.97 7.28 11.72
CA LEU A 17 0.30 6.63 11.39
C LEU A 17 0.82 5.72 12.52
N TYR A 18 0.35 5.90 13.76
CA TYR A 18 0.68 5.01 14.87
C TYR A 18 0.23 3.56 14.63
N TYR A 19 -0.86 3.34 13.88
CA TYR A 19 -1.29 1.99 13.49
C TYR A 19 -0.24 1.27 12.64
N GLY A 20 0.56 2.00 11.85
CA GLY A 20 1.69 1.43 11.12
C GLY A 20 2.76 0.86 12.05
N ILE A 21 3.02 1.50 13.19
CA ILE A 21 3.96 0.99 14.20
C ILE A 21 3.41 -0.28 14.84
N LEU A 22 2.13 -0.28 15.22
CA LEU A 22 1.47 -1.47 15.78
C LEU A 22 1.51 -2.65 14.81
N TYR A 23 1.25 -2.39 13.52
CA TYR A 23 1.38 -3.40 12.47
C TYR A 23 2.78 -3.99 12.41
N LEU A 24 3.83 -3.16 12.37
CA LEU A 24 5.22 -3.63 12.29
C LEU A 24 5.61 -4.45 13.52
N LEU A 25 5.16 -4.06 14.71
CA LEU A 25 5.40 -4.82 15.94
C LEU A 25 4.73 -6.19 15.91
N TRP A 26 3.45 -6.26 15.50
CA TRP A 26 2.74 -7.53 15.38
C TRP A 26 3.37 -8.41 14.30
N PHE A 27 3.64 -7.87 13.12
CA PHE A 27 4.31 -8.60 12.04
C PHE A 27 5.65 -9.18 12.50
N TRP A 28 6.45 -8.40 13.22
CA TRP A 28 7.72 -8.87 13.77
C TRP A 28 7.58 -10.02 14.78
N VAL A 29 6.51 -10.02 15.59
CA VAL A 29 6.19 -11.15 16.48
C VAL A 29 5.81 -12.39 15.66
N LEU A 30 4.98 -12.23 14.62
CA LEU A 30 4.55 -13.34 13.76
C LEU A 30 5.73 -14.01 13.06
N GLU A 31 6.63 -13.21 12.48
CA GLU A 31 7.85 -13.67 11.82
C GLU A 31 8.77 -14.51 12.72
N LYS A 32 8.71 -14.29 14.04
CA LYS A 32 9.46 -15.08 15.02
C LYS A 32 8.74 -16.35 15.46
N SER A 33 7.41 -16.35 15.39
CA SER A 33 6.57 -17.44 15.91
C SER A 33 6.29 -18.53 14.87
N VAL A 34 6.16 -18.15 13.60
CA VAL A 34 5.92 -19.08 12.49
C VAL A 34 7.23 -19.33 11.77
N THR A 35 7.75 -20.55 11.91
CA THR A 35 9.03 -20.97 11.33
C THR A 35 8.86 -22.34 10.70
N LYS A 36 9.85 -22.77 9.90
CA LYS A 36 9.89 -24.16 9.41
C LYS A 36 9.85 -25.19 10.54
N ALA A 37 10.32 -24.85 11.74
CA ALA A 37 10.33 -25.74 12.89
C ALA A 37 8.95 -25.83 13.57
N THR A 38 8.15 -24.75 13.56
CA THR A 38 6.79 -24.75 14.13
C THR A 38 5.73 -25.26 13.14
N GLY A 39 6.07 -25.30 11.85
CA GLY A 39 5.21 -25.79 10.78
C GLY A 39 4.24 -24.73 10.28
N PHE A 40 3.99 -24.73 8.97
CA PHE A 40 3.02 -23.83 8.33
C PHE A 40 2.41 -24.50 7.09
N HIS A 41 1.23 -24.04 6.67
CA HIS A 41 0.60 -24.49 5.44
C HIS A 41 1.31 -23.88 4.23
N VAL A 42 1.74 -24.73 3.29
CA VAL A 42 2.41 -24.29 2.07
C VAL A 42 1.39 -23.81 1.05
N MET A 43 1.43 -22.52 0.74
CA MET A 43 0.62 -21.86 -0.27
C MET A 43 1.28 -22.06 -1.64
N HIS A 44 0.81 -23.03 -2.42
CA HIS A 44 1.40 -23.37 -3.70
C HIS A 44 0.35 -24.01 -4.63
N THR A 45 0.33 -23.57 -5.89
CA THR A 45 -0.46 -24.14 -6.99
C THR A 45 0.40 -24.50 -8.19
N ARG A 46 -0.09 -25.38 -9.07
CA ARG A 46 0.60 -25.72 -10.34
C ARG A 46 0.86 -24.52 -11.26
N PHE A 47 0.11 -23.44 -11.11
CA PHE A 47 0.32 -22.23 -11.88
C PHE A 47 1.55 -21.45 -11.40
N ASP A 48 1.91 -21.58 -10.12
CA ASP A 48 3.12 -20.95 -9.58
C ASP A 48 4.39 -21.53 -10.21
N ASP A 49 4.39 -22.83 -10.53
CA ASP A 49 5.49 -23.51 -11.24
C ASP A 49 5.71 -22.96 -12.66
N MET A 50 4.65 -22.49 -13.31
CA MET A 50 4.71 -21.95 -14.68
C MET A 50 5.30 -20.54 -14.74
N ILE A 51 5.36 -19.83 -13.61
CA ILE A 51 5.90 -18.47 -13.54
C ILE A 51 7.42 -18.57 -13.41
N PRO A 52 8.22 -18.09 -14.38
CA PRO A 52 9.67 -18.14 -14.27
C PRO A 52 10.15 -17.16 -13.20
N PHE A 53 11.24 -17.48 -12.52
CA PHE A 53 11.92 -16.50 -11.67
C PHE A 53 12.56 -15.40 -12.54
N CYS A 54 12.43 -14.14 -12.12
CA CYS A 54 13.03 -12.99 -12.83
C CYS A 54 13.54 -11.95 -11.84
N GLU A 55 14.87 -11.86 -11.67
CA GLU A 55 15.49 -11.01 -10.65
C GLU A 55 15.25 -9.51 -10.86
N TYR A 56 15.01 -9.06 -12.10
CA TYR A 56 14.83 -7.64 -12.43
C TYR A 56 13.57 -7.03 -11.77
N PHE A 57 12.61 -7.88 -11.40
CA PHE A 57 11.41 -7.45 -10.67
C PHE A 57 11.69 -7.01 -9.23
N ILE A 58 12.92 -7.15 -8.73
CA ILE A 58 13.34 -6.55 -7.45
C ILE A 58 13.17 -5.02 -7.44
N VAL A 59 13.30 -4.38 -8.61
CA VAL A 59 13.13 -2.92 -8.75
C VAL A 59 11.70 -2.49 -8.44
N PRO A 60 10.66 -2.96 -9.15
CA PRO A 60 9.28 -2.62 -8.80
C PRO A 60 8.92 -3.09 -7.39
N TYR A 61 9.45 -4.21 -6.90
CA TYR A 61 9.24 -4.65 -5.52
C TYR A 61 9.67 -3.59 -4.51
N PHE A 62 10.88 -3.02 -4.64
CA PHE A 62 11.34 -1.96 -3.73
C PHE A 62 10.64 -0.62 -3.97
N LEU A 63 10.21 -0.32 -5.19
CA LEU A 63 9.39 0.87 -5.46
C LEU A 63 8.05 0.84 -4.72
N TRP A 64 7.56 -0.32 -4.28
CA TRP A 64 6.37 -0.43 -3.44
C TRP A 64 6.46 0.43 -2.17
N PHE A 65 7.61 0.45 -1.48
CA PHE A 65 7.76 1.27 -0.28
C PHE A 65 7.58 2.76 -0.58
N ILE A 66 8.18 3.23 -1.68
CA ILE A 66 8.04 4.62 -2.13
C ILE A 66 6.59 4.90 -2.56
N TYR A 67 5.95 3.94 -3.23
CA TYR A 67 4.58 4.07 -3.71
C TYR A 67 3.58 4.20 -2.56
N ILE A 68 3.66 3.32 -1.56
CA ILE A 68 2.76 3.35 -0.40
C ILE A 68 3.07 4.53 0.51
N PHE A 69 4.33 4.69 0.94
CA PHE A 69 4.70 5.77 1.87
C PHE A 69 4.53 7.15 1.22
N GLY A 70 4.98 7.30 -0.02
CA GLY A 70 4.82 8.54 -0.79
C GLY A 70 3.36 8.88 -1.05
N GLY A 71 2.51 7.89 -1.35
CA GLY A 71 1.07 8.09 -1.50
C GLY A 71 0.39 8.52 -0.20
N VAL A 72 0.70 7.84 0.91
CA VAL A 72 0.17 8.22 2.24
C VAL A 72 0.60 9.63 2.63
N LEU A 73 1.88 9.99 2.43
CA LEU A 73 2.37 11.35 2.68
C LEU A 73 1.69 12.38 1.76
N TYR A 74 1.53 12.07 0.47
CA TYR A 74 0.82 12.95 -0.46
C TYR A 74 -0.58 13.28 0.07
N PHE A 75 -1.37 12.25 0.41
CA PHE A 75 -2.73 12.47 0.91
C PHE A 75 -2.74 13.20 2.26
N LEU A 76 -1.80 12.90 3.16
CA LEU A 76 -1.66 13.59 4.44
C LEU A 76 -1.51 15.11 4.27
N PHE A 77 -0.76 15.55 3.27
CA PHE A 77 -0.48 16.97 3.03
C PHE A 77 -1.48 17.66 2.11
N VAL A 78 -2.17 16.90 1.24
CA VAL A 78 -3.04 17.45 0.19
C VAL A 78 -4.50 17.45 0.60
N ASN A 79 -5.03 16.33 1.08
CA ASN A 79 -6.46 16.19 1.35
C ASN A 79 -6.71 15.24 2.52
N ARG A 80 -7.16 15.83 3.64
CA ARG A 80 -7.39 15.10 4.88
C ARG A 80 -8.47 14.03 4.78
N SER A 81 -9.51 14.25 3.97
CA SER A 81 -10.57 13.26 3.77
C SER A 81 -10.04 12.06 3.00
N ASP A 82 -9.36 12.29 1.87
CA ASP A 82 -8.72 11.23 1.08
C ASP A 82 -7.67 10.49 1.92
N PHE A 83 -6.93 11.18 2.79
CA PHE A 83 -5.99 10.58 3.74
C PHE A 83 -6.66 9.58 4.69
N TYR A 84 -7.79 9.94 5.29
CA TYR A 84 -8.51 9.01 6.16
C TYR A 84 -9.05 7.81 5.38
N HIS A 85 -9.58 8.01 4.17
CA HIS A 85 -10.06 6.90 3.35
C HIS A 85 -8.93 5.94 2.95
N VAL A 86 -7.81 6.46 2.43
CA VAL A 86 -6.69 5.60 2.01
C VAL A 86 -6.06 4.88 3.19
N THR A 87 -5.88 5.55 4.34
CA THR A 87 -5.31 4.91 5.53
C THR A 87 -6.25 3.90 6.16
N ALA A 88 -7.55 4.18 6.23
CA ALA A 88 -8.56 3.20 6.66
C ALA A 88 -8.54 1.96 5.76
N PHE A 89 -8.46 2.16 4.44
CA PHE A 89 -8.40 1.06 3.49
C PHE A 89 -7.12 0.23 3.66
N LEU A 90 -5.95 0.87 3.70
CA LEU A 90 -4.66 0.20 3.91
C LEU A 90 -4.64 -0.58 5.23
N TYR A 91 -4.93 0.08 6.35
CA TYR A 91 -4.83 -0.55 7.66
C TYR A 91 -5.86 -1.65 7.88
N SER A 92 -7.06 -1.54 7.31
CA SER A 92 -8.07 -2.59 7.43
C SER A 92 -7.60 -3.91 6.81
N GLY A 93 -7.07 -3.88 5.59
CA GLY A 93 -6.53 -5.10 4.97
C GLY A 93 -5.27 -5.59 5.66
N MET A 94 -4.38 -4.68 6.05
CA MET A 94 -3.16 -5.05 6.78
C MET A 94 -3.48 -5.76 8.11
N ILE A 95 -4.44 -5.25 8.89
CA ILE A 95 -4.88 -5.88 10.14
C ILE A 95 -5.54 -7.23 9.86
N LEU A 96 -6.42 -7.31 8.85
CA LEU A 96 -7.06 -8.58 8.47
C LEU A 96 -6.03 -9.62 8.03
N SER A 97 -4.99 -9.22 7.27
CA SER A 97 -3.88 -10.10 6.92
C SER A 97 -3.15 -10.61 8.16
N LEU A 98 -2.82 -9.74 9.13
CA LEU A 98 -2.16 -10.18 10.37
C LEU A 98 -3.03 -11.13 11.18
N VAL A 99 -4.34 -10.88 11.27
CA VAL A 99 -5.28 -11.77 11.95
C VAL A 99 -5.30 -13.14 11.28
N ILE A 100 -5.39 -13.18 9.94
CA ILE A 100 -5.34 -14.43 9.17
C ILE A 100 -4.01 -15.15 9.43
N CYS A 101 -2.87 -14.48 9.32
CA CYS A 101 -1.56 -15.10 9.59
C CYS A 101 -1.40 -15.59 11.04
N THR A 102 -2.08 -14.94 12.00
CA THR A 102 -2.07 -15.37 13.41
C THR A 102 -2.83 -16.68 13.62
N ILE A 103 -3.98 -16.87 12.96
CA ILE A 103 -4.82 -18.07 13.13
C ILE A 103 -4.54 -19.16 12.11
N TYR A 104 -3.91 -18.81 10.98
CA TYR A 104 -3.58 -19.69 9.88
C TYR A 104 -2.10 -19.50 9.49
N PRO A 105 -1.17 -20.13 10.23
CA PRO A 105 0.25 -20.12 9.89
C PRO A 105 0.47 -20.66 8.49
N ASN A 106 1.00 -19.82 7.61
CA ASN A 106 1.16 -20.13 6.18
C ASN A 106 2.53 -19.68 5.68
N GLY A 107 2.92 -20.15 4.50
CA GLY A 107 4.17 -19.77 3.85
C GLY A 107 4.33 -20.36 2.45
N THR A 108 5.44 -20.08 1.79
CA THR A 108 5.75 -20.56 0.43
C THR A 108 7.06 -21.33 0.39
N ASP A 109 7.15 -22.28 -0.55
CA ASP A 109 8.36 -23.05 -0.87
C ASP A 109 8.88 -22.74 -2.30
N LEU A 110 8.45 -21.60 -2.85
CA LEU A 110 8.63 -21.21 -4.25
C LEU A 110 10.03 -20.68 -4.59
N ARG A 111 10.82 -20.29 -3.59
CA ARG A 111 12.08 -19.57 -3.78
C ARG A 111 13.15 -20.50 -4.37
N PRO A 112 13.71 -20.20 -5.56
CA PRO A 112 14.75 -21.01 -6.17
C PRO A 112 16.10 -20.80 -5.49
N ALA A 113 17.03 -21.72 -5.72
CA ALA A 113 18.43 -21.49 -5.44
C ALA A 113 18.95 -20.34 -6.34
N LEU A 114 19.49 -19.30 -5.71
CA LEU A 114 20.08 -18.16 -6.43
C LEU A 114 21.55 -18.44 -6.72
N MET A 115 22.00 -18.10 -7.94
CA MET A 115 23.44 -18.12 -8.25
C MET A 115 24.12 -16.93 -7.58
N PRO A 116 25.09 -17.14 -6.67
CA PRO A 116 25.81 -16.03 -6.05
C PRO A 116 26.50 -15.17 -7.10
N HIS A 117 26.44 -13.84 -6.94
CA HIS A 117 27.20 -12.86 -7.74
C HIS A 117 26.93 -12.87 -9.26
N LYS A 118 25.78 -13.40 -9.71
CA LYS A 118 25.37 -13.32 -11.12
C LYS A 118 25.24 -11.86 -11.58
N ASN A 119 24.59 -11.02 -10.78
CA ASN A 119 24.41 -9.59 -10.99
C ASN A 119 23.88 -8.93 -9.70
N ILE A 120 23.91 -7.59 -9.67
CA ILE A 120 23.46 -6.79 -8.50
C ILE A 120 21.99 -7.07 -8.12
N PHE A 121 21.12 -7.36 -9.10
CA PHE A 121 19.71 -7.66 -8.83
C PHE A 121 19.57 -8.98 -8.07
N THR A 122 20.34 -10.00 -8.41
CA THR A 122 20.36 -11.29 -7.72
C THR A 122 20.85 -11.13 -6.28
N ASP A 123 21.85 -10.28 -6.05
CA ASP A 123 22.34 -9.97 -4.69
C ASP A 123 21.26 -9.25 -3.86
N TRP A 124 20.49 -8.33 -4.48
CA TRP A 124 19.35 -7.68 -3.82
C TRP A 124 18.20 -8.65 -3.54
N VAL A 125 17.92 -9.60 -4.44
CA VAL A 125 16.94 -10.67 -4.17
C VAL A 125 17.42 -11.56 -3.02
N ALA A 126 18.71 -11.91 -2.97
CA ALA A 126 19.28 -12.68 -1.87
C ALA A 126 19.23 -11.93 -0.54
N TRP A 127 19.38 -10.60 -0.55
CA TRP A 127 19.12 -9.77 0.63
C TRP A 127 17.64 -9.80 1.02
N LEU A 128 16.73 -9.57 0.07
CA LEU A 128 15.29 -9.63 0.30
C LEU A 128 14.86 -10.97 0.91
N TYR A 129 15.34 -12.10 0.37
CA TYR A 129 15.00 -13.42 0.89
C TYR A 129 15.48 -13.69 2.32
N ARG A 130 16.49 -12.95 2.79
CA ARG A 130 16.98 -13.04 4.17
C ARG A 130 16.22 -12.14 5.14
N THR A 131 15.71 -11.01 4.66
CA THR A 131 15.06 -10.00 5.50
C THR A 131 13.54 -10.17 5.57
N ASP A 132 12.94 -10.63 4.48
CA ASP A 132 11.52 -10.93 4.33
C ASP A 132 11.38 -12.45 4.19
N THR A 133 10.86 -13.13 5.21
CA THR A 133 10.80 -14.59 5.18
C THR A 133 9.69 -15.07 4.25
N CYS A 134 9.68 -16.36 3.91
CA CYS A 134 8.61 -16.95 3.12
C CYS A 134 7.41 -17.39 3.98
N THR A 135 7.22 -16.79 5.17
CA THR A 135 6.14 -17.14 6.10
C THR A 135 5.16 -15.97 6.26
N ASN A 136 3.94 -16.26 6.72
CA ASN A 136 2.88 -15.27 6.96
C ASN A 136 2.54 -14.41 5.72
N VAL A 137 2.54 -15.04 4.55
CA VAL A 137 2.42 -14.36 3.24
C VAL A 137 0.98 -14.24 2.73
N PHE A 138 0.04 -15.00 3.28
CA PHE A 138 -1.35 -15.04 2.83
C PHE A 138 -2.27 -14.17 3.72
N PRO A 139 -3.05 -13.22 3.15
CA PRO A 139 -3.02 -12.72 1.78
C PRO A 139 -1.89 -11.69 1.57
N SER A 140 -1.46 -11.49 0.32
CA SER A 140 -0.33 -10.62 -0.01
C SER A 140 -0.62 -9.13 0.29
N VAL A 141 0.03 -8.60 1.33
CA VAL A 141 -0.06 -7.17 1.71
C VAL A 141 0.50 -6.26 0.61
N HIS A 142 1.52 -6.70 -0.12
CA HIS A 142 2.08 -5.95 -1.25
C HIS A 142 1.03 -5.71 -2.34
N VAL A 143 0.31 -6.76 -2.73
CA VAL A 143 -0.78 -6.69 -3.73
C VAL A 143 -1.93 -5.85 -3.20
N TYR A 144 -2.40 -6.15 -1.99
CA TYR A 144 -3.53 -5.44 -1.39
C TYR A 144 -3.27 -3.93 -1.29
N ASN A 145 -2.13 -3.53 -0.72
CA ASN A 145 -1.78 -2.13 -0.56
C ASN A 145 -1.61 -1.41 -1.91
N SER A 146 -1.08 -2.12 -2.92
CA SER A 146 -0.92 -1.56 -4.27
C SER A 146 -2.28 -1.25 -4.91
N ILE A 147 -3.25 -2.17 -4.76
CA ILE A 147 -4.63 -1.99 -5.22
C ILE A 147 -5.30 -0.84 -4.44
N ALA A 148 -5.23 -0.85 -3.11
CA ALA A 148 -5.83 0.17 -2.27
C ALA A 148 -5.31 1.58 -2.59
N MET A 149 -3.98 1.73 -2.73
CA MET A 149 -3.35 3.00 -3.11
C MET A 149 -3.78 3.44 -4.52
N HIS A 150 -3.81 2.53 -5.48
CA HIS A 150 -4.25 2.86 -6.84
C HIS A 150 -5.71 3.34 -6.86
N ILE A 151 -6.61 2.67 -6.13
CA ILE A 151 -8.00 3.07 -5.99
C ILE A 151 -8.11 4.48 -5.38
N ALA A 152 -7.36 4.78 -4.33
CA ALA A 152 -7.34 6.11 -3.72
C ALA A 152 -6.89 7.18 -4.72
N ILE A 153 -5.84 6.90 -5.51
CA ILE A 153 -5.36 7.80 -6.57
C ILE A 153 -6.44 8.02 -7.66
N MET A 154 -7.17 6.98 -8.02
CA MET A 154 -8.26 7.05 -8.99
C MET A 154 -9.47 7.84 -8.48
N LYS A 155 -9.79 7.74 -7.17
CA LYS A 155 -10.89 8.47 -6.54
C LYS A 155 -10.55 9.92 -6.19
N SER A 156 -9.28 10.26 -6.05
CA SER A 156 -8.88 11.62 -5.68
C SER A 156 -9.23 12.65 -6.76
N LYS A 157 -10.07 13.62 -6.38
CA LYS A 157 -10.45 14.76 -7.23
C LYS A 157 -9.28 15.72 -7.43
N ASP A 158 -8.41 15.85 -6.42
CA ASP A 158 -7.23 16.72 -6.49
C ASP A 158 -6.25 16.21 -7.56
N ILE A 159 -5.99 14.90 -7.60
CA ILE A 159 -5.17 14.29 -8.66
C ILE A 159 -5.85 14.43 -10.02
N ALA A 160 -7.17 14.24 -10.10
CA ALA A 160 -7.94 14.40 -11.34
C ALA A 160 -7.76 15.80 -11.96
N GLY A 161 -7.73 16.84 -11.12
CA GLY A 161 -7.62 18.23 -11.53
C GLY A 161 -6.21 18.68 -11.91
N LEU A 162 -5.17 17.87 -11.69
CA LEU A 162 -3.81 18.21 -12.08
C LEU A 162 -3.66 18.18 -13.62
N LYS A 163 -2.82 19.07 -14.17
CA LYS A 163 -2.48 19.10 -15.61
C LYS A 163 -2.07 17.73 -16.17
N HIS A 164 -1.36 16.93 -15.36
CA HIS A 164 -0.89 15.60 -15.72
C HIS A 164 -1.59 14.48 -14.92
N GLY A 165 -2.79 14.74 -14.38
CA GLY A 165 -3.54 13.80 -13.54
C GLY A 165 -3.81 12.45 -14.19
N ALA A 166 -4.16 12.45 -15.49
CA ALA A 166 -4.37 11.22 -16.25
C ALA A 166 -3.09 10.37 -16.38
N LEU A 167 -1.92 11.02 -16.53
CA LEU A 167 -0.63 10.33 -16.60
C LEU A 167 -0.26 9.73 -15.24
N ILE A 168 -0.49 10.46 -14.14
CA ILE A 168 -0.27 9.97 -12.77
C ILE A 168 -1.11 8.72 -12.52
N ARG A 169 -2.40 8.73 -12.90
CA ARG A 169 -3.31 7.59 -12.74
C ARG A 169 -2.87 6.37 -13.54
N ARG A 170 -2.49 6.55 -14.81
CA ARG A 170 -1.96 5.45 -15.64
C ARG A 170 -0.64 4.92 -15.10
N GLY A 171 0.27 5.80 -14.69
CA GLY A 171 1.55 5.41 -14.08
C GLY A 171 1.35 4.64 -12.78
N SER A 172 0.41 5.07 -11.95
CA SER A 172 0.01 4.38 -10.72
C SER A 172 -0.57 2.99 -11.02
N PHE A 173 -1.40 2.83 -12.05
CA PHE A 173 -1.90 1.52 -12.48
C PHE A 173 -0.76 0.60 -12.91
N LEU A 174 0.12 1.09 -13.78
CA LEU A 174 1.27 0.32 -14.28
C LEU A 174 2.20 -0.09 -13.13
N LEU A 175 2.49 0.82 -12.21
CA LEU A 175 3.34 0.53 -11.06
C LEU A 175 2.69 -0.49 -10.11
N ALA A 176 1.40 -0.33 -9.80
CA ALA A 176 0.67 -1.28 -8.98
C ALA A 176 0.66 -2.69 -9.61
N LEU A 177 0.45 -2.78 -10.93
CA LEU A 177 0.53 -4.04 -11.67
C LEU A 177 1.94 -4.64 -11.62
N LEU A 178 2.97 -3.84 -11.86
CA LEU A 178 4.36 -4.30 -11.80
C LEU A 178 4.76 -4.80 -10.41
N ILE A 179 4.26 -4.18 -9.34
CA ILE A 179 4.47 -4.65 -7.97
C ILE A 179 3.77 -6.01 -7.76
N CYS A 180 2.53 -6.17 -8.21
CA CYS A 180 1.80 -7.43 -8.10
C CYS A 180 2.48 -8.55 -8.91
N LEU A 181 3.04 -8.23 -10.07
CA LEU A 181 3.84 -9.18 -10.83
C LEU A 181 5.17 -9.46 -10.13
N ALA A 182 5.79 -8.46 -9.50
CA ALA A 182 7.05 -8.63 -8.79
C ALA A 182 6.97 -9.65 -7.66
N THR A 183 5.86 -9.69 -6.92
CA THR A 183 5.69 -10.69 -5.86
C THR A 183 5.71 -12.13 -6.39
N LEU A 184 5.21 -12.34 -7.61
CA LEU A 184 5.17 -13.64 -8.27
C LEU A 184 6.52 -14.00 -8.92
N PHE A 185 7.10 -13.08 -9.70
CA PHE A 185 8.38 -13.28 -10.39
C PHE A 185 9.57 -13.43 -9.43
N LEU A 186 9.48 -12.79 -8.25
CA LEU A 186 10.46 -12.96 -7.16
C LEU A 186 10.09 -14.10 -6.22
N LYS A 187 9.08 -14.91 -6.54
CA LYS A 187 8.71 -16.10 -5.75
C LYS A 187 8.50 -15.79 -4.26
N GLN A 188 7.95 -14.61 -3.98
CA GLN A 188 7.58 -14.17 -2.64
C GLN A 188 6.20 -14.70 -2.25
N HIS A 189 5.27 -14.62 -3.21
CA HIS A 189 3.88 -15.01 -3.03
C HIS A 189 3.45 -16.04 -4.06
N SER A 190 2.51 -16.89 -3.67
CA SER A 190 1.73 -17.71 -4.59
C SER A 190 0.61 -16.89 -5.22
N LEU A 191 0.12 -17.33 -6.38
CA LEU A 191 -1.12 -16.84 -6.99
C LEU A 191 -2.33 -16.93 -6.05
N LEU A 192 -2.34 -17.85 -5.09
CA LEU A 192 -3.37 -17.89 -4.04
C LEU A 192 -3.35 -16.61 -3.19
N ASP A 193 -2.17 -16.17 -2.77
CA ASP A 193 -2.00 -14.97 -1.94
C ASP A 193 -2.45 -13.72 -2.71
N VAL A 194 -2.10 -13.65 -4.00
CA VAL A 194 -2.51 -12.55 -4.90
C VAL A 194 -4.04 -12.54 -5.08
N SER A 195 -4.63 -13.70 -5.34
CA SER A 195 -6.08 -13.84 -5.56
C SER A 195 -6.86 -13.47 -4.31
N ALA A 196 -6.42 -13.93 -3.14
CA ALA A 196 -7.03 -13.58 -1.86
C ALA A 196 -6.91 -12.08 -1.56
N SER A 197 -5.79 -11.44 -1.90
CA SER A 197 -5.66 -9.97 -1.78
C SER A 197 -6.63 -9.22 -2.68
N CYS A 198 -6.89 -9.68 -3.91
CA CYS A 198 -7.89 -9.07 -4.78
C CYS A 198 -9.31 -9.19 -4.20
N ILE A 199 -9.66 -10.36 -3.63
CA ILE A 199 -10.95 -10.58 -2.97
C ILE A 199 -11.06 -9.68 -1.74
N LEU A 200 -10.04 -9.68 -0.88
CA LEU A 200 -10.00 -8.86 0.33
C LEU A 200 -10.11 -7.36 -0.01
N ALA A 201 -9.37 -6.89 -1.02
CA ALA A 201 -9.46 -5.52 -1.50
C ALA A 201 -10.88 -5.17 -1.97
N SER A 202 -11.56 -6.10 -2.65
CA SER A 202 -12.94 -5.88 -3.11
C SER A 202 -13.94 -5.78 -1.95
N ILE A 203 -13.78 -6.63 -0.93
CA ILE A 203 -14.61 -6.60 0.28
C ILE A 203 -14.40 -5.31 1.05
N VAL A 204 -13.15 -4.96 1.37
CA VAL A 204 -12.83 -3.76 2.15
C VAL A 204 -13.17 -2.49 1.37
N TYR A 205 -13.03 -2.49 0.04
CA TYR A 205 -13.50 -1.39 -0.81
C TYR A 205 -14.99 -1.10 -0.58
N GLY A 206 -15.83 -2.14 -0.52
CA GLY A 206 -17.26 -1.98 -0.23
C GLY A 206 -17.52 -1.35 1.14
N PHE A 207 -16.71 -1.69 2.16
CA PHE A 207 -16.83 -1.07 3.49
C PHE A 207 -16.36 0.39 3.52
N VAL A 208 -15.23 0.70 2.88
CA VAL A 208 -14.61 2.03 2.95
C VAL A 208 -15.28 3.03 2.01
N TYR A 209 -15.71 2.61 0.83
CA TYR A 209 -16.26 3.50 -0.20
C TYR A 209 -17.71 3.23 -0.56
N GLY A 210 -18.32 2.16 -0.04
CA GLY A 210 -19.71 1.80 -0.30
C GLY A 210 -20.69 2.19 0.81
N TYR A 211 -20.20 2.54 2.01
CA TYR A 211 -21.05 3.04 3.09
C TYR A 211 -20.82 4.53 3.34
N PRO A 212 -21.91 5.31 3.54
CA PRO A 212 -21.84 6.76 3.81
C PRO A 212 -21.21 7.10 5.17
N VAL A 213 -20.77 6.11 5.97
CA VAL A 213 -20.06 6.33 7.24
C VAL A 213 -18.79 7.18 7.04
N PHE A 214 -18.20 7.16 5.85
CA PHE A 214 -17.06 8.00 5.48
C PHE A 214 -17.44 9.16 4.51
N GLU A 215 -18.70 9.26 4.09
CA GLU A 215 -19.25 10.45 3.44
C GLU A 215 -19.50 11.54 4.50
N GLU A 216 -18.53 12.44 4.64
CA GLU A 216 -18.70 13.82 5.12
C GLU A 216 -19.59 14.12 6.35
N ASP A 217 -19.57 13.33 7.42
CA ASP A 217 -20.19 13.75 8.72
C ASP A 217 -19.18 14.06 9.85
N GLY A 218 -17.87 14.02 9.58
CA GLY A 218 -16.83 13.98 10.63
C GLY A 218 -15.96 15.22 10.85
N VAL A 219 -16.09 16.28 10.07
CA VAL A 219 -15.22 17.48 10.18
C VAL A 219 -16.11 18.72 10.17
N PRO A 220 -16.01 19.63 11.16
CA PRO A 220 -16.86 20.81 11.20
C PRO A 220 -16.76 21.57 9.89
N ASP A 221 -17.91 21.73 9.20
CA ASP A 221 -18.04 22.27 7.84
C ASP A 221 -17.22 23.55 7.59
N GLY A 222 -17.03 24.37 8.62
CA GLY A 222 -16.27 25.61 8.53
C GLY A 222 -14.78 25.44 8.19
N GLU A 223 -14.11 24.36 8.61
CA GLU A 223 -12.65 24.21 8.43
C GLU A 223 -12.32 23.59 7.05
N LEU A 224 -13.13 22.64 6.57
CA LEU A 224 -13.03 22.06 5.22
C LEU A 224 -13.46 23.02 4.12
N ALA A 225 -14.54 23.79 4.33
CA ALA A 225 -14.98 24.80 3.38
C ALA A 225 -13.92 25.88 3.21
N ALA A 226 -13.27 26.29 4.31
CA ALA A 226 -12.17 27.24 4.28
C ALA A 226 -10.94 26.70 3.53
N GLU A 227 -10.53 25.45 3.78
CA GLU A 227 -9.39 24.85 3.05
C GLU A 227 -9.69 24.61 1.57
N ARG A 228 -10.91 24.17 1.21
CA ARG A 228 -11.36 24.02 -0.19
C ARG A 228 -11.35 25.34 -0.92
N GLU A 229 -11.85 26.43 -0.31
CA GLU A 229 -11.80 27.75 -0.93
C GLU A 229 -10.37 28.30 -1.01
N LEU A 230 -9.53 28.05 -0.02
CA LEU A 230 -8.13 28.47 -0.08
C LEU A 230 -7.36 27.72 -1.19
N SER A 231 -7.64 26.43 -1.38
CA SER A 231 -7.07 25.62 -2.46
C SER A 231 -7.56 26.08 -3.84
N LYS A 232 -8.87 26.31 -4.01
CA LYS A 232 -9.43 26.89 -5.24
C LYS A 232 -8.84 28.26 -5.57
N ARG A 233 -8.68 29.13 -4.57
CA ARG A 233 -8.03 30.45 -4.74
C ARG A 233 -6.57 30.30 -5.17
N ARG A 234 -5.81 29.37 -4.58
CA ARG A 234 -4.42 29.09 -4.99
C ARG A 234 -4.34 28.58 -6.42
N LEU A 235 -5.22 27.65 -6.81
CA LEU A 235 -5.26 27.13 -8.18
C LEU A 235 -5.61 28.21 -9.20
N ARG A 236 -6.56 29.10 -8.91
CA ARG A 236 -6.90 30.26 -9.75
C ARG A 236 -5.76 31.28 -9.87
N LEU A 237 -5.00 31.48 -8.79
CA LEU A 237 -3.82 32.35 -8.83
C LEU A 237 -2.68 31.74 -9.67
N ILE A 238 -2.48 30.43 -9.57
CA ILE A 238 -1.49 29.70 -10.38
C ILE A 238 -1.88 29.69 -11.86
N SER A 239 -3.18 29.58 -12.19
CA SER A 239 -3.64 29.66 -13.58
C SER A 239 -3.48 31.08 -14.15
N LYS A 240 -3.88 32.13 -13.41
CA LYS A 240 -3.70 33.51 -13.84
C LYS A 240 -2.23 33.90 -14.07
N ARG A 241 -1.31 33.39 -13.25
CA ARG A 241 0.13 33.64 -13.39
C ARG A 241 0.78 32.90 -14.56
N ARG A 242 0.08 31.94 -15.17
CA ARG A 242 0.52 31.22 -16.37
C ARG A 242 0.00 31.85 -17.67
N GLU A 243 -1.00 32.73 -17.57
CA GLU A 243 -1.61 33.45 -18.69
C GLU A 243 -1.05 34.88 -18.86
N SER A 244 -0.25 35.35 -17.89
CA SER A 244 0.53 36.61 -17.92
C SER A 244 1.99 36.36 -18.22
#